data_AF-A0A4Y2K909-F1
#
_entry.id   AF-A0A4Y2K909-F1
#
_cell.length_a   1.000
_cell.length_b   1.000
_cell.length_c   1.000
_cell.angle_alpha   90.00
_cell.angle_beta   90.00
_cell.angle_gamma   90.00
#
_symmetry.space_group_name_H-M   'P 1'
#
loop_
_entity.id
_entity.type
_entity.pdbx_description
1 polymer ?
#
loop_
_entity_poly.entity_id
_entity_poly.type
_entity_poly.pdbx_seq_one_letter_code
_entity_poly.pdbx_strand_id
1 'polypeptide(L)'
;MPIYSSKAPTDTEFGASKAQVRYKGKVLLATKWQERWDNSAKGSWAKEFFREVKFNRIYGDFYCNQVLTSHGVFGAHQERLFCKDGGCPCGERLETIGHIFIKM
;
A
#
# COMPACT_ATOMS: atom_id res chain seq x y z
N MET A 1 34.32 1.65 63.74
CA MET A 1 34.22 0.80 62.53
C MET A 1 33.12 1.37 61.66
N PRO A 2 33.36 1.74 60.39
CA PRO A 2 32.31 2.26 59.52
C PRO A 2 31.51 1.09 58.93
N ILE A 3 30.18 1.22 58.89
CA ILE A 3 29.27 0.25 58.28
C ILE A 3 29.18 0.59 56.79
N TYR A 4 29.79 -0.22 55.93
CA TYR A 4 29.59 -0.09 54.49
C TYR A 4 28.24 -0.75 54.13
N SER A 5 27.27 0.06 53.71
CA SER A 5 26.01 -0.46 53.16
C SER A 5 26.27 -0.93 51.72
N SER A 6 26.41 -2.24 51.53
CA SER A 6 26.44 -2.85 50.20
C SER A 6 25.03 -2.81 49.61
N LYS A 7 24.71 -1.79 48.80
CA LYS A 7 23.53 -1.85 47.94
C LYS A 7 23.85 -2.79 46.79
N ALA A 8 23.16 -3.93 46.73
CA ALA A 8 23.20 -4.81 45.57
C ALA A 8 22.67 -4.05 44.34
N PRO A 9 23.32 -4.12 43.17
CA PRO A 9 22.76 -3.58 41.94
C PRO A 9 21.52 -4.41 41.60
N THR A 10 20.34 -3.85 41.80
CA THR A 10 19.12 -4.44 41.28
C THR A 10 19.03 -4.08 39.80
N ASP A 11 19.63 -4.91 38.94
CA ASP A 11 19.39 -4.85 37.50
C ASP A 11 17.91 -5.20 37.27
N THR A 12 17.08 -4.17 37.25
CA THR A 12 15.67 -4.31 36.88
C THR A 12 15.61 -4.28 35.37
N GLU A 13 15.34 -5.43 34.74
CA GLU A 13 15.04 -5.46 33.32
C GLU A 13 13.73 -4.71 33.07
N PHE A 14 13.85 -3.53 32.44
CA PHE A 14 12.68 -2.83 31.93
C PHE A 14 12.14 -3.57 30.71
N GLY A 15 10.89 -4.02 30.78
CA GLY A 15 10.18 -4.57 29.63
C GLY A 15 10.07 -3.58 28.48
N ALA A 16 9.69 -4.07 27.30
CA ALA A 16 9.55 -3.25 26.11
C ALA A 16 8.59 -2.08 26.34
N SER A 17 9.02 -0.87 25.99
CA SER A 17 8.17 0.31 26.08
C SER A 17 6.98 0.20 25.13
N LYS A 18 5.90 0.92 25.46
CA LYS A 18 4.72 1.03 24.57
C LYS A 18 5.11 1.47 23.14
N ALA A 19 6.13 2.32 23.01
CA ALA A 19 6.62 2.76 21.70
C ALA A 19 7.28 1.62 20.93
N GLN A 20 8.13 0.81 21.58
CA GLN A 20 8.77 -0.37 20.97
C GLN A 20 7.74 -1.41 20.54
N VAL A 21 6.74 -1.69 21.38
CA VAL A 21 5.64 -2.62 21.04
C VAL A 21 4.87 -2.13 19.82
N ARG A 22 4.49 -0.84 19.78
CA ARG A 22 3.80 -0.25 18.62
C ARG A 22 4.66 -0.30 17.35
N TYR A 23 5.94 -0.02 17.45
CA TYR A 23 6.84 -0.07 16.30
C TYR A 23 6.96 -1.49 15.73
N LYS A 24 7.17 -2.49 16.60
CA LYS A 24 7.17 -3.91 16.19
C LYS A 24 5.87 -4.30 15.50
N GLY A 25 4.73 -3.87 16.03
CA GLY A 25 3.42 -4.09 15.41
C GLY A 25 3.30 -3.45 14.02
N LYS A 26 3.78 -2.20 13.85
CA LYS A 26 3.78 -1.53 12.54
C LYS A 26 4.66 -2.23 11.51
N VAL A 27 5.85 -2.69 11.91
CA VAL A 27 6.76 -3.43 11.02
C VAL A 27 6.15 -4.76 10.59
N LEU A 28 5.56 -5.51 11.53
CA LEU A 28 4.86 -6.76 11.21
C LEU A 28 3.69 -6.53 10.24
N LEU A 29 2.88 -5.49 10.49
CA LEU A 29 1.76 -5.14 9.63
C LEU A 29 2.22 -4.76 8.22
N ALA A 30 3.25 -3.91 8.09
CA ALA A 30 3.82 -3.53 6.80
C ALA A 30 4.34 -4.76 6.04
N THR A 31 5.06 -5.65 6.72
CA THR A 31 5.62 -6.86 6.12
C THR A 31 4.52 -7.77 5.58
N LYS A 32 3.49 -8.03 6.39
CA LYS A 32 2.34 -8.84 5.95
C LYS A 32 1.52 -8.17 4.86
N TRP A 33 1.43 -6.84 4.86
CA TRP A 33 0.77 -6.12 3.79
C TRP A 33 1.56 -6.19 2.49
N GLN A 34 2.88 -6.00 2.53
CA GLN A 34 3.75 -6.14 1.37
C GLN A 34 3.68 -7.55 0.78
N GLU A 35 3.75 -8.59 1.62
CA GLU A 35 3.63 -10.00 1.19
C GLU A 35 2.31 -10.24 0.42
N ARG A 36 1.19 -9.73 0.94
CA ARG A 36 -0.12 -9.82 0.26
C ARG A 36 -0.17 -8.99 -1.00
N TRP A 37 0.45 -7.81 -0.98
CA TRP A 37 0.52 -6.93 -2.12
C TRP A 37 1.26 -7.62 -3.26
N ASP A 38 2.48 -8.10 -3.04
CA ASP A 38 3.31 -8.76 -4.06
C ASP A 38 2.62 -9.97 -4.68
N ASN A 39 1.95 -10.79 -3.87
CA ASN A 39 1.29 -12.01 -4.33
C ASN A 39 -0.14 -11.80 -4.88
N SER A 40 -0.70 -10.59 -4.81
CA SER A 40 -2.06 -10.32 -5.30
C SER A 40 -2.12 -10.28 -6.84
N ALA A 41 -3.03 -11.04 -7.46
CA ALA A 41 -3.36 -10.88 -8.88
C ALA A 41 -4.14 -9.57 -9.18
N LYS A 42 -4.78 -8.99 -8.16
CA LYS A 42 -5.53 -7.74 -8.28
C LYS A 42 -4.57 -6.54 -8.24
N GLY A 43 -4.97 -5.47 -8.93
CA GLY A 43 -4.23 -4.20 -8.91
C GLY A 43 -2.91 -4.23 -9.70
N SER A 44 -2.79 -5.13 -10.68
CA SER A 44 -1.54 -5.33 -11.45
C SER A 44 -0.97 -4.03 -12.02
N TRP A 45 -1.81 -3.12 -12.52
CA TRP A 45 -1.33 -1.84 -13.04
C TRP A 45 -0.88 -0.89 -11.91
N ALA A 46 -1.58 -0.88 -10.77
CA ALA A 46 -1.25 -0.03 -9.63
C ALA A 46 0.07 -0.44 -8.99
N LYS A 47 0.44 -1.72 -9.06
CA LYS A 47 1.76 -2.23 -8.63
C LYS A 47 2.93 -1.62 -9.39
N GLU A 48 2.74 -1.25 -10.65
CA GLU A 48 3.80 -0.62 -11.44
C GLU A 48 4.18 0.75 -10.85
N PHE A 49 3.21 1.47 -10.29
CA PHE A 49 3.40 2.76 -9.62
C PHE A 49 3.74 2.62 -8.13
N PHE A 50 3.07 1.69 -7.43
CA PHE A 50 3.18 1.48 -5.99
C PHE A 50 3.78 0.11 -5.70
N ARG A 51 5.09 -0.04 -5.92
CA ARG A 51 5.80 -1.31 -5.67
C ARG A 51 5.87 -1.64 -4.18
N GLU A 52 6.05 -0.61 -3.36
CA GLU A 52 6.14 -0.73 -1.91
C GLU A 52 4.87 -0.22 -1.23
N VAL A 53 4.38 -0.95 -0.22
CA VAL A 53 3.30 -0.51 0.65
C VAL A 53 3.82 0.57 1.60
N LYS A 54 3.05 1.66 1.72
CA LYS A 54 3.36 2.77 2.62
C LYS A 54 2.12 3.14 3.40
N PHE A 55 2.30 3.53 4.67
CA PHE A 55 1.20 4.04 5.51
C PHE A 55 0.84 5.49 5.21
N ASN A 56 1.59 6.15 4.32
CA ASN A 56 1.31 7.51 3.92
C ASN A 56 -0.02 7.55 3.17
N ARG A 57 -0.83 8.57 3.49
CA ARG A 57 -2.08 8.79 2.79
C ARG A 57 -1.78 9.31 1.38
N ILE A 58 -2.46 8.75 0.38
CA ILE A 58 -2.49 9.30 -0.96
C ILE A 58 -3.60 10.37 -0.99
N TYR A 59 -3.25 11.59 -1.38
CA TYR A 59 -4.20 12.66 -1.64
C TYR A 59 -4.53 12.64 -3.13
N GLY A 60 -5.72 12.15 -3.47
CA GLY A 60 -6.21 12.14 -4.84
C GLY A 60 -7.26 13.23 -5.04
N ASP A 61 -7.08 14.04 -6.09
CA ASP A 61 -8.16 14.85 -6.64
C ASP A 61 -9.15 13.97 -7.46
N PHE A 62 -10.15 14.61 -8.08
CA PHE A 62 -11.15 13.90 -8.87
C PHE A 62 -10.52 12.97 -9.91
N TYR A 63 -9.53 13.45 -10.68
CA TYR A 63 -8.92 12.68 -11.76
C TYR A 63 -7.99 11.60 -11.22
N CYS A 64 -7.22 11.89 -10.17
CA CYS A 64 -6.37 10.91 -9.50
C CYS A 64 -7.21 9.75 -8.96
N ASN A 65 -8.37 10.02 -8.36
CA ASN A 65 -9.24 8.98 -7.82
C ASN A 65 -9.83 8.08 -8.92
N GLN A 66 -10.17 8.66 -10.09
CA GLN A 66 -10.64 7.88 -11.24
C GLN A 66 -9.54 6.94 -11.76
N VAL A 67 -8.30 7.43 -11.83
CA VAL A 67 -7.13 6.62 -12.15
C VAL A 67 -6.94 5.52 -11.10
N LEU A 68 -6.83 5.86 -9.81
CA LEU A 68 -6.59 4.88 -8.73
C LEU A 68 -7.62 3.75 -8.67
N THR A 69 -8.86 4.03 -9.06
CA THR A 69 -9.94 3.03 -9.06
C THR A 69 -10.14 2.35 -10.41
N SER A 70 -9.47 2.79 -11.48
CA SER A 70 -9.75 2.37 -12.85
C SER A 70 -11.23 2.55 -13.22
N HIS A 71 -11.80 3.67 -12.77
CA HIS A 71 -13.21 4.02 -12.95
C HIS A 71 -13.40 5.21 -13.88
N GLY A 72 -14.65 5.54 -14.17
CA GLY A 72 -14.99 6.72 -14.94
C GLY A 72 -14.89 6.46 -16.43
N VAL A 73 -14.20 7.34 -17.14
CA VAL A 73 -14.22 7.41 -18.61
C VAL A 73 -13.52 6.24 -19.30
N PHE A 74 -12.67 5.48 -18.60
CA PHE A 74 -11.92 4.37 -19.21
C PHE A 74 -12.85 3.34 -19.85
N GLY A 75 -12.61 3.04 -21.12
CA GLY A 75 -13.42 2.12 -21.92
C GLY A 75 -13.69 0.77 -21.24
N ALA A 76 -12.69 0.14 -20.64
CA ALA A 76 -12.88 -1.14 -19.94
C ALA A 76 -13.88 -1.05 -18.77
N HIS A 77 -13.95 0.11 -18.09
CA HIS A 77 -14.94 0.35 -17.04
C HIS A 77 -16.32 0.64 -17.63
N GLN A 78 -16.36 1.45 -18.70
CA GLN A 78 -17.59 1.82 -19.40
C GLN A 78 -18.30 0.61 -20.01
N GLU A 79 -17.56 -0.30 -20.63
CA GLU A 79 -18.06 -1.56 -21.17
C GLU A 79 -18.63 -2.45 -20.06
N ARG A 80 -17.85 -2.69 -19.00
CA ARG A 80 -18.22 -3.61 -17.92
C ARG A 80 -19.49 -3.19 -17.18
N LEU A 81 -19.69 -1.90 -16.92
CA LEU A 81 -20.80 -1.42 -16.08
C LEU A 81 -21.96 -0.79 -16.86
N PHE A 82 -21.68 -0.24 -18.05
CA PHE A 82 -22.66 0.55 -18.80
C PHE A 82 -22.90 0.02 -20.22
N CYS A 83 -22.32 -1.15 -20.57
CA CYS A 83 -22.48 -1.79 -21.89
C CYS A 83 -22.12 -0.87 -23.07
N LYS A 84 -21.16 0.03 -22.88
CA LYS A 84 -20.60 0.86 -23.96
C LYS A 84 -19.46 0.13 -24.66
N ASP A 85 -19.06 0.63 -25.82
CA ASP A 85 -17.80 0.19 -26.42
C ASP A 85 -16.63 0.54 -25.49
N GLY A 86 -15.79 -0.45 -25.20
CA GLY A 86 -14.64 -0.35 -24.31
C GLY A 86 -13.30 -0.28 -25.03
N GLY A 87 -13.31 -0.34 -26.36
CA GLY A 87 -12.10 -0.27 -27.19
C GLY A 87 -11.35 1.05 -27.02
N CYS A 88 -10.01 0.98 -27.01
CA CYS A 88 -9.20 2.18 -27.09
C CYS A 88 -9.27 2.76 -28.52
N PRO A 89 -9.28 4.10 -28.68
CA PRO A 89 -9.23 4.73 -30.01
C PRO A 89 -8.05 4.30 -30.89
N CYS A 90 -6.97 3.73 -30.32
CA CYS A 90 -5.88 3.17 -31.10
C CYS A 90 -6.23 1.86 -31.83
N GLY A 91 -7.34 1.19 -31.47
CA GLY A 91 -7.85 -0.03 -32.11
C GLY A 91 -7.20 -1.34 -31.68
N GLU A 92 -6.18 -1.32 -30.80
CA GLU A 92 -5.38 -2.52 -30.50
C GLU A 92 -5.94 -3.37 -29.34
N ARG A 93 -6.52 -2.73 -28.32
CA ARG A 93 -6.98 -3.40 -27.09
C ARG A 93 -7.99 -2.54 -26.32
N LEU A 94 -8.60 -3.14 -25.30
CA LEU A 94 -9.49 -2.44 -24.37
C LEU A 94 -8.77 -1.28 -23.68
N GLU A 95 -9.48 -0.16 -23.56
CA GLU A 95 -8.96 1.04 -22.94
C GLU A 95 -8.90 0.87 -21.42
N THR A 96 -7.72 0.50 -20.94
CA THR A 96 -7.39 0.39 -19.52
C THR A 96 -6.34 1.42 -19.14
N ILE A 97 -6.19 1.70 -17.84
CA ILE A 97 -5.12 2.57 -17.35
C ILE A 97 -3.74 2.05 -17.73
N GLY A 98 -3.52 0.73 -17.61
CA GLY A 98 -2.26 0.13 -18.02
C GLY A 98 -1.97 0.37 -19.51
N HIS A 99 -3.01 0.32 -20.36
CA HIS A 99 -2.87 0.66 -21.76
C HIS A 99 -2.50 2.13 -21.97
N ILE A 100 -3.17 3.07 -21.29
CA ILE A 100 -2.95 4.50 -21.53
C ILE A 100 -1.62 4.98 -20.94
N PHE A 101 -1.27 4.52 -19.73
CA PHE A 101 -0.18 5.10 -18.93
C PHE A 101 1.12 4.29 -18.90
N ILE A 102 1.07 2.98 -19.17
CA ILE A 102 2.24 2.09 -18.98
C ILE A 102 2.82 1.63 -20.33
N LYS A 103 1.99 1.54 -21.38
CA LYS A 103 2.42 1.15 -22.73
C LYS A 103 1.75 2.01 -23.79
N MET A 104 2.35 3.16 -24.09
CA MET A 104 2.31 3.74 -25.44
C MET A 104 3.34 3.03 -26.31
#